data_AF-A0AAV1Z1Q9-F1
#
_entry.id   AF-A0AAV1Z1Q9-F1
#
_cell.length_a   1.000
_cell.length_b   1.000
_cell.length_c   1.000
_cell.angle_alpha   90.00
_cell.angle_beta   90.00
_cell.angle_gamma   90.00
#
_symmetry.space_group_name_H-M   'P 1'
#
loop_
_entity.id
_entity.type
_entity.pdbx_description
1 polymer ?
#
loop_
_entity_poly.entity_id
_entity_poly.type
_entity_poly.pdbx_seq_one_letter_code
_entity_poly.pdbx_strand_id
1 'polypeptide(L)'
;MLQLQTTLLVWIAVGAFQATLSSKFYDTSVPGHGSPSFPGTPCTSGQASPCFPGTPCTSEQAFHPAQNQQRRPAYPASSTKFSYENSSSKDPCINNFVSTFVKAVQSSKVLSELFGFFSHTSAIEFSNGKYPEVLEALTEIGAPNPEFASQQAVESIAESFDTLTSDIVIHVYANSIAKYIFTQGILTPQNAAQLAKKYADAMEEAASCNDSEYAALKEGYVNFLNSLDLFSPDKALLIALQYANEWKLAAKPTRRG
;
A
#
# COMPACT_ATOMS: atom_id res chain seq x y z
N MET A 1 -25.54 -18.39 -28.12
CA MET A 1 -25.81 -18.80 -26.71
C MET A 1 -24.70 -19.68 -26.09
N LEU A 2 -23.54 -19.89 -26.74
CA LEU A 2 -22.43 -20.68 -26.19
C LEU A 2 -21.34 -19.85 -25.48
N GLN A 3 -21.24 -18.54 -25.73
CA GLN A 3 -20.15 -17.71 -25.17
C GLN A 3 -20.31 -17.31 -23.70
N LEU A 4 -21.53 -17.37 -23.14
CA LEU A 4 -21.78 -17.02 -21.74
C LEU A 4 -21.44 -18.15 -20.76
N GLN A 5 -21.32 -19.41 -21.23
CA GLN A 5 -21.00 -20.53 -20.34
C GLN A 5 -19.49 -20.66 -20.07
N THR A 6 -18.63 -20.26 -21.01
CA THR A 6 -17.17 -20.25 -20.80
C THR A 6 -16.74 -19.21 -19.78
N THR A 7 -17.37 -18.03 -19.74
CA THR A 7 -17.01 -16.98 -18.78
C THR A 7 -17.40 -17.38 -17.36
N LEU A 8 -18.56 -18.01 -17.15
CA LEU A 8 -19.01 -18.44 -15.82
C LEU A 8 -18.12 -19.56 -15.24
N LEU A 9 -17.62 -20.47 -16.07
CA LEU A 9 -16.70 -21.54 -15.65
C LEU A 9 -15.32 -21.01 -15.24
N VAL A 10 -14.83 -19.95 -15.88
CA VAL A 10 -13.57 -19.29 -15.47
C VAL A 10 -13.70 -18.63 -14.11
N TRP A 11 -14.82 -17.98 -13.81
CA TRP A 11 -15.05 -17.35 -12.50
C TRP A 11 -15.17 -18.38 -11.35
N ILE A 12 -15.81 -19.52 -11.59
CA ILE A 12 -15.88 -20.60 -10.58
C ILE A 12 -14.50 -21.23 -10.35
N ALA A 13 -13.68 -21.38 -11.40
CA ALA A 13 -12.32 -21.92 -11.28
C ALA A 13 -11.37 -20.95 -10.55
N VAL A 14 -11.46 -19.63 -10.80
CA VAL A 14 -10.66 -18.62 -10.09
C VAL A 14 -11.07 -18.53 -8.62
N GLY A 15 -12.38 -18.59 -8.31
CA GLY A 15 -12.87 -18.63 -6.93
C GLY A 15 -12.42 -19.88 -6.16
N ALA A 16 -12.40 -21.04 -6.80
CA ALA A 16 -11.94 -22.30 -6.19
C ALA A 16 -10.41 -22.32 -5.97
N PHE A 17 -9.63 -21.73 -6.88
CA PHE A 17 -8.17 -21.63 -6.72
C PHE A 17 -7.78 -20.69 -5.56
N GLN A 18 -8.56 -19.63 -5.35
CA GLN A 18 -8.37 -18.66 -4.27
C GLN A 18 -8.72 -19.24 -2.87
N ALA A 19 -9.71 -20.15 -2.80
CA ALA A 19 -10.02 -20.90 -1.58
C ALA A 19 -8.95 -21.96 -1.23
N THR A 20 -8.28 -22.54 -2.24
CA THR A 20 -7.28 -23.60 -2.02
C THR A 20 -5.95 -23.07 -1.48
N LEU A 21 -5.59 -21.82 -1.78
CA LEU A 21 -4.39 -21.17 -1.23
C LEU A 21 -4.56 -20.70 0.22
N SER A 22 -5.79 -20.37 0.64
CA SER A 22 -6.08 -20.03 2.05
C SER A 22 -6.13 -21.26 2.97
N SER A 23 -6.35 -22.47 2.42
CA SER A 23 -6.54 -23.69 3.21
C SER A 23 -5.23 -24.42 3.61
N LYS A 24 -4.05 -23.99 3.12
CA LYS A 24 -2.77 -24.68 3.43
C LYS A 24 -1.99 -24.09 4.61
N PHE A 25 -2.50 -23.05 5.26
CA PHE A 25 -1.96 -22.56 6.52
C PHE A 25 -3.09 -22.56 7.55
N TYR A 26 -2.85 -23.23 8.70
CA TYR A 26 -3.74 -23.44 9.84
C TYR A 26 -4.65 -24.68 9.77
N ASP A 27 -4.04 -25.84 9.97
CA ASP A 27 -4.68 -26.95 10.69
C ASP A 27 -4.15 -26.97 12.13
N THR A 28 -4.93 -26.37 13.03
CA THR A 28 -4.94 -26.70 14.46
C THR A 28 -6.37 -26.59 14.94
N SER A 29 -7.08 -27.70 14.81
CA SER A 29 -8.43 -27.94 15.30
C SER A 29 -8.42 -28.29 16.80
N VAL A 30 -9.27 -27.66 17.61
CA VAL A 30 -10.12 -28.25 18.68
C VAL A 30 -11.33 -27.31 18.94
N PRO A 31 -12.55 -27.83 19.23
CA PRO A 31 -13.83 -27.17 18.95
C PRO A 31 -14.59 -26.64 20.17
N GLY A 32 -15.58 -25.77 19.95
CA GLY A 32 -16.66 -25.53 20.92
C GLY A 32 -17.54 -24.31 20.63
N HIS A 33 -18.83 -24.59 20.35
CA HIS A 33 -20.07 -23.83 20.69
C HIS A 33 -20.08 -22.29 20.61
N GLY A 34 -21.04 -21.60 20.01
CA GLY A 34 -22.34 -21.89 19.42
C GLY A 34 -23.06 -20.55 19.19
N SER A 35 -23.71 -20.37 18.05
CA SER A 35 -24.71 -19.31 17.77
C SER A 35 -25.92 -19.48 18.72
N PRO A 36 -26.81 -18.47 18.98
CA PRO A 36 -27.41 -17.63 17.93
C PRO A 36 -28.03 -16.24 18.31
N SER A 37 -28.56 -15.58 17.27
CA SER A 37 -29.85 -14.83 17.23
C SER A 37 -29.88 -13.29 17.25
N PHE A 38 -30.41 -12.75 16.14
CA PHE A 38 -31.09 -11.47 15.97
C PHE A 38 -32.47 -11.42 16.67
N PRO A 39 -33.03 -10.21 16.88
CA PRO A 39 -34.32 -9.88 16.27
C PRO A 39 -34.41 -8.43 15.74
N GLY A 40 -35.41 -8.16 14.89
CA GLY A 40 -35.51 -6.97 14.04
C GLY A 40 -36.61 -5.94 14.35
N THR A 41 -36.65 -4.92 13.47
CA THR A 41 -37.77 -4.01 13.04
C THR A 41 -38.43 -3.06 14.06
N PRO A 42 -39.22 -1.99 13.69
CA PRO A 42 -39.52 -1.38 12.36
C PRO A 42 -39.62 0.19 12.28
N CYS A 43 -39.75 0.67 11.01
CA CYS A 43 -40.51 1.79 10.40
C CYS A 43 -40.88 3.11 11.13
N THR A 44 -40.68 4.26 10.45
CA THR A 44 -41.73 5.30 10.30
C THR A 44 -41.52 6.20 9.07
N SER A 45 -42.64 6.73 8.57
CA SER A 45 -42.91 7.41 7.30
C SER A 45 -43.09 8.94 7.42
N GLY A 46 -42.92 9.67 6.31
CA GLY A 46 -43.55 10.98 6.03
C GLY A 46 -42.92 11.62 4.78
N GLN A 47 -43.56 11.63 3.60
CA GLN A 47 -44.37 12.74 3.01
C GLN A 47 -43.66 14.11 3.06
N ALA A 48 -43.58 14.97 2.04
CA ALA A 48 -44.05 15.04 0.66
C ALA A 48 -43.30 16.20 -0.06
N SER A 49 -43.21 16.18 -1.40
CA SER A 49 -42.83 17.33 -2.27
C SER A 49 -44.03 18.30 -2.46
N PRO A 50 -43.91 19.59 -2.90
CA PRO A 50 -43.49 19.95 -4.27
C PRO A 50 -42.80 21.34 -4.53
N CYS A 51 -41.91 21.37 -5.54
CA CYS A 51 -41.72 22.29 -6.69
C CYS A 51 -41.68 23.85 -6.64
N PHE A 52 -40.58 24.38 -7.23
CA PHE A 52 -40.35 25.58 -8.12
C PHE A 52 -40.38 27.02 -7.54
N PRO A 53 -39.88 28.07 -8.25
CA PRO A 53 -38.53 28.29 -8.82
C PRO A 53 -37.96 29.74 -8.58
N GLY A 54 -36.65 29.95 -8.81
CA GLY A 54 -36.12 31.18 -9.44
C GLY A 54 -35.38 32.25 -8.61
N THR A 55 -34.06 32.38 -8.89
CA THR A 55 -33.20 33.61 -8.92
C THR A 55 -32.89 34.39 -7.63
N PRO A 56 -31.82 35.22 -7.57
CA PRO A 56 -30.58 35.29 -8.35
C PRO A 56 -29.28 35.24 -7.50
N CYS A 57 -28.15 35.00 -8.15
CA CYS A 57 -26.81 35.16 -7.58
C CYS A 57 -26.44 36.65 -7.46
N THR A 58 -26.10 37.12 -6.25
CA THR A 58 -25.35 38.36 -6.03
C THR A 58 -24.61 38.36 -4.68
N SER A 59 -23.48 39.06 -4.68
CA SER A 59 -22.69 39.57 -3.54
C SER A 59 -21.69 38.57 -2.94
N GLU A 60 -20.39 38.73 -3.24
CA GLU A 60 -19.41 39.54 -2.47
C GLU A 60 -19.22 39.04 -1.03
N GLN A 61 -18.08 38.39 -0.76
CA GLN A 61 -17.16 38.85 0.30
C GLN A 61 -15.86 38.05 0.33
N ALA A 62 -14.77 38.81 0.27
CA ALA A 62 -13.43 38.35 0.56
C ALA A 62 -13.32 37.92 2.03
N PHE A 63 -12.75 36.74 2.28
CA PHE A 63 -12.27 36.33 3.59
C PHE A 63 -10.78 36.00 3.49
N HIS A 64 -9.95 36.83 4.12
CA HIS A 64 -8.58 36.48 4.47
C HIS A 64 -8.60 35.51 5.67
N PRO A 65 -7.66 34.54 5.73
CA PRO A 65 -7.65 33.51 6.76
C PRO A 65 -6.98 34.00 8.06
N ALA A 66 -7.58 33.68 9.20
CA ALA A 66 -6.92 33.74 10.49
C ALA A 66 -6.05 32.47 10.67
N GLN A 67 -4.73 32.65 10.67
CA GLN A 67 -3.76 31.63 11.08
C GLN A 67 -3.93 31.33 12.57
N ASN A 68 -4.39 30.12 12.89
CA ASN A 68 -4.33 29.59 14.24
C ASN A 68 -3.14 28.63 14.32
N GLN A 69 -1.98 29.16 14.72
CA GLN A 69 -0.79 28.35 15.04
C GLN A 69 -1.02 27.65 16.39
N GLN A 70 -1.54 26.44 16.34
CA GLN A 70 -1.65 25.59 17.52
C GLN A 70 -0.31 24.86 17.73
N ARG A 71 0.45 25.33 18.72
CA ARG A 71 1.70 24.71 19.20
C ARG A 71 1.45 23.23 19.52
N ARG A 72 2.12 22.33 18.79
CA ARG A 72 2.21 20.90 19.12
C ARG A 72 3.01 20.70 20.43
N PRO A 73 2.56 19.84 21.35
CA PRO A 73 3.36 19.41 22.49
C PRO A 73 4.57 18.59 22.04
N ALA A 74 5.74 18.90 22.58
CA ALA A 74 6.93 18.08 22.47
C ALA A 74 6.80 16.86 23.38
N TYR A 75 6.55 15.68 22.80
CA TYR A 75 6.68 14.42 23.51
C TYR A 75 8.12 13.91 23.38
N PRO A 76 8.74 13.39 24.47
CA PRO A 76 10.07 12.81 24.40
C PRO A 76 9.99 11.49 23.62
N ALA A 77 10.60 11.48 22.44
CA ALA A 77 10.74 10.29 21.62
C ALA A 77 11.66 9.28 22.32
N SER A 78 11.06 8.27 22.95
CA SER A 78 11.72 7.01 23.24
C SER A 78 12.01 6.32 21.91
N SER A 79 13.16 6.63 21.30
CA SER A 79 13.68 5.97 20.11
C SER A 79 14.11 4.55 20.48
N THR A 80 13.16 3.61 20.42
CA THR A 80 13.50 2.19 20.31
C THR A 80 14.21 2.03 18.96
N LYS A 81 15.55 1.99 18.98
CA LYS A 81 16.36 1.68 17.79
C LYS A 81 16.00 0.28 17.29
N PHE A 82 15.08 0.22 16.33
CA PHE A 82 14.88 -0.94 15.48
C PHE A 82 16.13 -1.06 14.59
N SER A 83 17.06 -1.95 14.96
CA SER A 83 18.15 -2.32 14.06
C SER A 83 17.59 -3.27 13.01
N TYR A 84 17.49 -2.78 11.78
CA TYR A 84 16.89 -3.47 10.64
C TYR A 84 17.88 -4.38 9.90
N GLU A 85 18.98 -4.78 10.54
CA GLU A 85 20.05 -5.56 9.90
C GLU A 85 19.63 -6.96 9.42
N ASN A 86 18.48 -7.50 9.88
CA ASN A 86 18.10 -8.89 9.64
C ASN A 86 16.86 -9.11 8.75
N SER A 87 16.28 -8.08 8.12
CA SER A 87 15.32 -8.30 7.02
C SER A 87 16.03 -8.54 5.68
N SER A 88 17.38 -8.53 5.69
CA SER A 88 18.25 -8.85 4.57
C SER A 88 17.80 -10.16 3.93
N SER A 89 17.45 -10.09 2.64
CA SER A 89 17.15 -11.29 1.89
C SER A 89 18.34 -12.24 1.94
N LYS A 90 18.12 -13.55 1.87
CA LYS A 90 19.25 -14.48 1.68
C LYS A 90 19.87 -14.33 0.29
N ASP A 91 19.15 -13.68 -0.64
CA ASP A 91 19.59 -13.49 -2.01
C ASP A 91 20.49 -12.24 -2.16
N PRO A 92 21.75 -12.41 -2.59
CA PRO A 92 22.69 -11.31 -2.71
C PRO A 92 22.26 -10.25 -3.75
N CYS A 93 21.47 -10.63 -4.75
CA CYS A 93 20.94 -9.70 -5.75
C CYS A 93 19.90 -8.74 -5.14
N ILE A 94 19.00 -9.24 -4.29
CA ILE A 94 18.00 -8.44 -3.58
C ILE A 94 18.73 -7.48 -2.62
N ASN A 95 19.71 -7.97 -1.86
CA ASN A 95 20.47 -7.11 -0.95
C ASN A 95 21.26 -6.01 -1.68
N ASN A 96 21.84 -6.32 -2.84
CA ASN A 96 22.52 -5.33 -3.66
C ASN A 96 21.54 -4.26 -4.18
N PHE A 97 20.34 -4.67 -4.63
CA PHE A 97 19.29 -3.74 -5.04
C PHE A 97 18.88 -2.83 -3.87
N VAL A 98 18.51 -3.42 -2.73
CA VAL A 98 18.01 -2.69 -1.56
C VAL A 98 19.06 -1.72 -1.04
N SER A 99 20.29 -2.18 -0.83
CA SER A 99 21.37 -1.31 -0.35
C SER A 99 21.70 -0.18 -1.33
N THR A 100 21.61 -0.41 -2.64
CA THR A 100 21.80 0.63 -3.65
C THR A 100 20.67 1.66 -3.61
N PHE A 101 19.41 1.22 -3.50
CA PHE A 101 18.26 2.11 -3.40
C PHE A 101 18.30 2.95 -2.11
N VAL A 102 18.59 2.32 -0.96
CA VAL A 102 18.74 3.04 0.32
C VAL A 102 19.81 4.12 0.23
N LYS A 103 20.97 3.81 -0.38
CA LYS A 103 22.02 4.82 -0.60
C LYS A 103 21.55 5.96 -1.51
N ALA A 104 20.76 5.66 -2.55
CA ALA A 104 20.20 6.68 -3.42
C ALA A 104 19.24 7.61 -2.66
N VAL A 105 18.33 7.05 -1.84
CA VAL A 105 17.44 7.83 -0.98
C VAL A 105 18.21 8.74 -0.03
N GLN A 106 19.24 8.21 0.63
CA GLN A 106 20.09 8.97 1.57
C GLN A 106 20.94 10.06 0.89
N SER A 107 21.22 9.92 -0.40
CA SER A 107 22.04 10.88 -1.15
C SER A 107 21.20 11.95 -1.86
N SER A 108 19.90 11.70 -2.05
CA SER A 108 18.97 12.62 -2.72
C SER A 108 18.14 13.38 -1.70
N LYS A 109 18.16 14.72 -1.81
CA LYS A 109 17.35 15.59 -0.95
C LYS A 109 15.85 15.33 -1.17
N VAL A 110 15.42 15.21 -2.41
CA VAL A 110 14.02 14.99 -2.79
C VAL A 110 13.51 13.67 -2.21
N LEU A 111 14.27 12.59 -2.39
CA LEU A 111 13.88 11.29 -1.84
C LEU A 111 13.93 11.26 -0.30
N SER A 112 14.92 11.91 0.30
CA SER A 112 15.00 12.04 1.76
C SER A 112 13.79 12.80 2.33
N GLU A 113 13.29 13.82 1.64
CA GLU A 113 12.07 14.54 2.02
C GLU A 113 10.82 13.66 1.83
N LEU A 114 10.68 13.00 0.67
CA LEU A 114 9.57 12.08 0.37
C LEU A 114 9.41 11.01 1.46
N PHE A 115 10.49 10.33 1.82
CA PHE A 115 10.44 9.28 2.83
C PHE A 115 10.51 9.83 4.26
N GLY A 116 11.04 11.03 4.45
CA GLY A 116 11.14 11.72 5.74
C GLY A 116 9.79 12.04 6.37
N PHE A 117 8.77 12.31 5.54
CA PHE A 117 7.39 12.57 5.95
C PHE A 117 6.86 11.53 6.94
N PHE A 118 7.23 10.26 6.78
CA PHE A 118 6.71 9.14 7.57
C PHE A 118 7.37 8.95 8.94
N SER A 119 8.31 9.81 9.34
CA SER A 119 9.09 9.64 10.58
C SER A 119 8.24 9.64 11.87
N HIS A 120 6.98 10.07 11.80
CA HIS A 120 6.07 10.16 12.95
C HIS A 120 4.60 9.89 12.58
N THR A 121 4.34 9.19 11.47
CA THR A 121 2.98 8.85 11.04
C THR A 121 2.53 7.57 11.76
N SER A 122 1.31 7.57 12.30
CA SER A 122 0.74 6.35 12.85
C SER A 122 0.51 5.32 11.72
N ALA A 123 0.65 4.03 12.01
CA ALA A 123 0.45 3.01 10.99
C ALA A 123 -0.97 3.02 10.41
N ILE A 124 -1.96 3.38 11.24
CA ILE A 124 -3.37 3.55 10.81
C ILE A 124 -3.50 4.72 9.83
N GLU A 125 -2.92 5.88 10.13
CA GLU A 125 -2.96 7.05 9.24
C GLU A 125 -2.28 6.74 7.90
N PHE A 126 -1.12 6.07 7.93
CA PHE A 126 -0.43 5.64 6.72
C PHE A 126 -1.25 4.65 5.90
N SER A 127 -1.85 3.65 6.57
CA SER A 127 -2.72 2.65 5.91
C SER A 127 -3.93 3.33 5.25
N ASN A 128 -4.58 4.27 5.95
CA ASN A 128 -5.73 5.01 5.43
C ASN A 128 -5.35 5.92 4.25
N GLY A 129 -4.17 6.54 4.28
CA GLY A 129 -3.66 7.32 3.15
C GLY A 129 -3.24 6.45 1.96
N LYS A 130 -2.73 5.23 2.21
CA LYS A 130 -2.31 4.32 1.14
C LYS A 130 -3.45 3.58 0.46
N TYR A 131 -4.51 3.23 1.18
CA TYR A 131 -5.65 2.51 0.61
C TYR A 131 -6.20 3.15 -0.69
N PRO A 132 -6.56 4.45 -0.72
CA PRO A 132 -7.14 5.06 -1.93
C PRO A 132 -6.15 5.07 -3.10
N GLU A 133 -4.85 5.30 -2.85
CA GLU A 133 -3.83 5.29 -3.90
C GLU A 133 -3.65 3.91 -4.53
N VAL A 134 -3.64 2.85 -3.71
CA VAL A 134 -3.55 1.47 -4.22
C VAL A 134 -4.83 1.12 -4.98
N LEU A 135 -5.99 1.49 -4.45
CA LEU A 135 -7.28 1.23 -5.09
C LEU A 135 -7.39 1.92 -6.45
N GLU A 136 -6.99 3.18 -6.54
CA GLU A 136 -6.96 3.93 -7.80
C GLU A 136 -6.04 3.24 -8.81
N ALA A 137 -4.78 2.97 -8.46
CA ALA A 137 -3.83 2.33 -9.36
C ALA A 137 -4.32 0.96 -9.86
N LEU A 138 -4.91 0.16 -8.99
CA LEU A 138 -5.45 -1.16 -9.36
C LEU A 138 -6.70 -1.06 -10.23
N THR A 139 -7.54 -0.04 -10.00
CA THR A 139 -8.73 0.22 -10.83
C THR A 139 -8.33 0.67 -12.22
N GLU A 140 -7.34 1.58 -12.33
CA GLU A 140 -6.86 2.12 -13.61
C GLU A 140 -6.29 1.04 -14.53
N ILE A 141 -5.58 0.06 -13.98
CA ILE A 141 -5.05 -1.08 -14.77
C ILE A 141 -6.09 -2.17 -15.04
N GLY A 142 -7.31 -2.05 -14.51
CA GLY A 142 -8.36 -3.05 -14.66
C GLY A 142 -8.11 -4.35 -13.89
N ALA A 143 -7.49 -4.27 -12.71
CA ALA A 143 -7.23 -5.43 -11.87
C ALA A 143 -8.54 -6.13 -11.45
N PRO A 144 -8.55 -7.47 -11.32
CA PRO A 144 -9.69 -8.17 -10.77
C PRO A 144 -9.82 -7.89 -9.27
N ASN A 145 -11.00 -7.47 -8.82
CA ASN A 145 -11.32 -7.15 -7.42
C ASN A 145 -10.31 -6.18 -6.77
N PRO A 146 -10.17 -4.95 -7.30
CA PRO A 146 -9.16 -4.00 -6.85
C PRO A 146 -9.35 -3.60 -5.38
N GLU A 147 -10.58 -3.58 -4.86
CA GLU A 147 -10.88 -3.32 -3.45
C GLU A 147 -10.25 -4.39 -2.53
N PHE A 148 -10.39 -5.67 -2.89
CA PHE A 148 -9.83 -6.77 -2.12
C PHE A 148 -8.30 -6.71 -2.11
N ALA A 149 -7.68 -6.53 -3.27
CA ALA A 149 -6.22 -6.45 -3.38
C ALA A 149 -5.66 -5.22 -2.62
N SER A 150 -6.34 -4.08 -2.69
CA SER A 150 -5.96 -2.86 -1.98
C SER A 150 -6.06 -3.04 -0.47
N GLN A 151 -7.14 -3.65 0.02
CA GLN A 151 -7.30 -3.98 1.43
C GLN A 151 -6.16 -4.89 1.89
N GLN A 152 -5.88 -5.98 1.16
CA GLN A 152 -4.79 -6.90 1.51
C GLN A 152 -3.43 -6.21 1.55
N ALA A 153 -3.17 -5.26 0.65
CA ALA A 153 -1.92 -4.50 0.60
C ALA A 153 -1.66 -3.69 1.88
N VAL A 154 -2.70 -3.05 2.44
CA VAL A 154 -2.54 -2.06 3.52
C VAL A 154 -2.93 -2.57 4.90
N GLU A 155 -3.81 -3.58 5.00
CA GLU A 155 -4.29 -4.15 6.28
C GLU A 155 -3.12 -4.58 7.17
N SER A 156 -2.12 -5.22 6.55
CA SER A 156 -0.90 -5.65 7.24
C SER A 156 -0.12 -4.53 7.91
N ILE A 157 -0.26 -3.27 7.50
CA ILE A 157 0.50 -2.15 8.04
C ILE A 157 -0.01 -1.80 9.43
N ALA A 158 -1.31 -1.55 9.55
CA ALA A 158 -1.96 -1.17 10.79
C ALA A 158 -1.97 -2.31 11.83
N GLU A 159 -2.00 -3.56 11.38
CA GLU A 159 -1.90 -4.74 12.26
C GLU A 159 -0.48 -4.94 12.83
N SER A 160 0.54 -4.45 12.11
CA SER A 160 1.94 -4.80 12.36
C SER A 160 2.71 -3.72 13.13
N PHE A 161 2.23 -2.48 13.13
CA PHE A 161 2.96 -1.35 13.71
C PHE A 161 2.02 -0.39 14.44
N ASP A 162 2.52 0.23 15.52
CA ASP A 162 1.85 1.40 16.11
C ASP A 162 2.31 2.69 15.40
N THR A 163 3.61 2.80 15.12
CA THR A 163 4.25 3.96 14.51
C THR A 163 5.26 3.50 13.48
N LEU A 164 5.33 4.21 12.36
CA LEU A 164 6.30 3.94 11.29
C LEU A 164 7.51 4.86 11.41
N THR A 165 8.65 4.39 10.91
CA THR A 165 9.85 5.21 10.71
C THR A 165 10.19 5.21 9.23
N SER A 166 10.86 6.26 8.75
CA SER A 166 11.32 6.34 7.36
C SER A 166 12.15 5.13 6.95
N ASP A 167 13.03 4.64 7.83
CA ASP A 167 13.85 3.46 7.56
C ASP A 167 13.00 2.23 7.25
N ILE A 168 11.92 1.98 8.01
CA ILE A 168 11.01 0.85 7.79
C ILE A 168 10.34 1.01 6.41
N VAL A 169 9.79 2.20 6.12
CA VAL A 169 9.08 2.46 4.86
C VAL A 169 10.02 2.26 3.66
N ILE A 170 11.23 2.83 3.70
CA ILE A 170 12.23 2.70 2.64
C ILE A 170 12.56 1.22 2.39
N HIS A 171 12.82 0.45 3.45
CA HIS A 171 13.17 -0.96 3.31
C HIS A 171 12.00 -1.80 2.82
N VAL A 172 10.76 -1.52 3.23
CA VAL A 172 9.58 -2.25 2.74
C VAL A 172 9.39 -2.00 1.25
N TYR A 173 9.44 -0.74 0.80
CA TYR A 173 9.34 -0.41 -0.62
C TYR A 173 10.45 -1.07 -1.45
N ALA A 174 11.70 -0.96 -1.00
CA ALA A 174 12.85 -1.54 -1.68
C ALA A 174 12.78 -3.08 -1.74
N ASN A 175 12.40 -3.75 -0.65
CA ASN A 175 12.29 -5.21 -0.63
C ASN A 175 11.11 -5.70 -1.46
N SER A 176 9.96 -5.03 -1.37
CA SER A 176 8.75 -5.40 -2.10
C SER A 176 9.03 -5.42 -3.60
N ILE A 177 9.60 -4.32 -4.11
CA ILE A 177 9.91 -4.22 -5.53
C ILE A 177 10.99 -5.24 -5.91
N ALA A 178 12.09 -5.33 -5.15
CA ALA A 178 13.22 -6.20 -5.48
C ALA A 178 12.80 -7.67 -5.54
N LYS A 179 12.03 -8.14 -4.55
CA LYS A 179 11.51 -9.51 -4.53
C LYS A 179 10.55 -9.75 -5.69
N TYR A 180 9.65 -8.82 -5.96
CA TYR A 180 8.73 -8.95 -7.09
C TYR A 180 9.51 -9.09 -8.41
N ILE A 181 10.40 -8.15 -8.75
CA ILE A 181 11.16 -8.21 -10.00
C ILE A 181 12.16 -9.38 -10.05
N PHE A 182 12.59 -9.90 -8.90
CA PHE A 182 13.35 -11.16 -8.82
C PHE A 182 12.50 -12.38 -9.17
N THR A 183 11.27 -12.48 -8.63
CA THR A 183 10.35 -13.59 -8.99
C THR A 183 9.95 -13.57 -10.46
N GLN A 184 9.94 -12.40 -11.09
CA GLN A 184 9.71 -12.24 -12.53
C GLN A 184 10.95 -12.55 -13.39
N GLY A 185 12.10 -12.89 -12.78
CA GLY A 185 13.34 -13.18 -13.49
C GLY A 185 14.07 -11.96 -14.07
N ILE A 186 13.64 -10.74 -13.73
CA ILE A 186 14.23 -9.49 -14.22
C ILE A 186 15.45 -9.09 -13.38
N LEU A 187 15.40 -9.29 -12.06
CA LEU A 187 16.51 -8.94 -11.17
C LEU A 187 17.60 -10.00 -11.22
N THR A 188 18.80 -9.60 -11.62
CA THR A 188 20.01 -10.43 -11.69
C THR A 188 21.15 -9.77 -10.91
N PRO A 189 22.20 -10.53 -10.51
CA PRO A 189 23.38 -9.94 -9.89
C PRO A 189 24.03 -8.82 -10.72
N GLN A 190 23.97 -8.92 -12.05
CA GLN A 190 24.60 -7.98 -12.97
C GLN A 190 23.83 -6.66 -13.09
N ASN A 191 22.51 -6.66 -12.95
CA ASN A 191 21.68 -5.48 -13.16
C ASN A 191 21.08 -4.89 -11.86
N ALA A 192 21.25 -5.55 -10.70
CA ALA A 192 20.59 -5.16 -9.46
C ALA A 192 20.81 -3.69 -9.06
N ALA A 193 22.07 -3.23 -9.09
CA ALA A 193 22.38 -1.83 -8.77
C ALA A 193 21.81 -0.84 -9.81
N GLN A 194 21.78 -1.22 -11.10
CA GLN A 194 21.22 -0.37 -12.15
C GLN A 194 19.69 -0.26 -12.03
N LEU A 195 19.00 -1.36 -11.75
CA LEU A 195 17.55 -1.37 -11.54
C LEU A 195 17.16 -0.60 -10.27
N ALA A 196 17.96 -0.70 -9.20
CA ALA A 196 17.75 0.08 -7.99
C ALA A 196 17.87 1.59 -8.23
N LYS A 197 18.85 2.01 -9.05
CA LYS A 197 18.98 3.41 -9.48
C LYS A 197 17.80 3.87 -10.32
N LYS A 198 17.41 3.09 -11.34
CA LYS A 198 16.21 3.40 -12.14
C LYS A 198 14.96 3.53 -11.28
N TYR A 199 14.84 2.71 -10.25
CA TYR A 199 13.74 2.81 -9.31
C TYR A 199 13.80 4.09 -8.46
N ALA A 200 14.98 4.45 -7.96
CA ALA A 200 15.19 5.72 -7.26
C ALA A 200 14.89 6.92 -8.17
N ASP A 201 15.34 6.90 -9.43
CA ASP A 201 15.09 7.96 -10.41
C ASP A 201 13.59 8.13 -10.67
N ALA A 202 12.84 7.03 -10.83
CA ALA A 202 11.38 7.07 -11.01
C ALA A 202 10.64 7.63 -9.78
N MET A 203 11.11 7.30 -8.57
CA MET A 203 10.56 7.85 -7.33
C MET A 203 10.88 9.35 -7.17
N GLU A 204 12.08 9.77 -7.60
CA GLU A 204 12.51 11.17 -7.52
C GLU A 204 11.77 12.05 -8.52
N GLU A 205 11.56 11.55 -9.74
CA GLU A 205 10.73 12.20 -10.76
C GLU A 205 9.28 12.36 -10.26
N ALA A 206 8.68 11.28 -9.75
CA ALA A 206 7.32 11.34 -9.21
C ALA A 206 7.20 12.31 -8.02
N ALA A 207 8.17 12.33 -7.11
CA ALA A 207 8.20 13.27 -5.98
C ALA A 207 8.37 14.73 -6.42
N SER A 208 9.06 14.98 -7.54
CA SER A 208 9.24 16.32 -8.08
C SER A 208 7.99 16.85 -8.78
N CYS A 209 7.09 15.96 -9.21
CA CYS A 209 5.88 16.29 -9.97
C CYS A 209 4.59 16.30 -9.13
N ASN A 210 4.64 15.84 -7.88
CA ASN A 210 3.45 15.67 -7.04
C ASN A 210 3.57 16.42 -5.71
N ASP A 211 2.48 17.09 -5.31
CA ASP A 211 2.38 17.74 -4.01
C ASP A 211 2.01 16.77 -2.86
N SER A 212 1.58 15.56 -3.20
CA SER A 212 1.20 14.50 -2.25
C SER A 212 2.27 13.41 -2.20
N GLU A 213 2.80 13.13 -1.01
CA GLU A 213 3.77 12.05 -0.80
C GLU A 213 3.17 10.68 -1.11
N TYR A 214 1.87 10.51 -0.87
CA TYR A 214 1.15 9.27 -1.17
C TYR A 214 1.06 9.03 -2.68
N ALA A 215 0.73 10.07 -3.44
CA ALA A 215 0.65 10.04 -4.90
C ALA A 215 2.05 9.85 -5.53
N ALA A 216 3.06 10.59 -5.06
CA ALA A 216 4.45 10.43 -5.50
C ALA A 216 4.96 8.99 -5.32
N LEU A 217 4.70 8.38 -4.17
CA LEU A 217 5.06 6.98 -3.92
C LEU A 217 4.30 6.00 -4.82
N LYS A 218 3.02 6.24 -5.11
CA LYS A 218 2.22 5.43 -6.04
C LYS A 218 2.79 5.53 -7.44
N GLU A 219 2.93 6.74 -7.96
CA GLU A 219 3.41 7.00 -9.31
C GLU A 219 4.83 6.52 -9.53
N GLY A 220 5.76 6.77 -8.60
CA GLY A 220 7.13 6.28 -8.73
C GLY A 220 7.21 4.75 -8.76
N TYR A 221 6.37 4.07 -7.97
CA TYR A 221 6.26 2.60 -8.00
C TYR A 221 5.68 2.09 -9.32
N VAL A 222 4.56 2.68 -9.76
CA VAL A 222 3.86 2.31 -10.99
C VAL A 222 4.71 2.59 -12.22
N ASN A 223 5.32 3.77 -12.32
CA ASN A 223 6.17 4.18 -13.44
C ASN A 223 7.38 3.26 -13.59
N PHE A 224 8.02 2.86 -12.49
CA PHE A 224 9.10 1.90 -12.54
C PHE A 224 8.65 0.53 -13.07
N LEU A 225 7.52 0.00 -12.57
CA LEU A 225 7.01 -1.28 -13.06
C LEU A 225 6.53 -1.23 -14.52
N ASN A 226 5.91 -0.13 -14.94
CA ASN A 226 5.54 0.12 -16.33
C ASN A 226 6.77 0.13 -17.24
N SER A 227 7.89 0.73 -16.80
CA SER A 227 9.14 0.73 -17.57
C SER A 227 9.73 -0.67 -17.81
N LEU A 228 9.28 -1.67 -17.05
CA LEU A 228 9.67 -3.07 -17.15
C LEU A 228 8.57 -3.97 -17.74
N ASP A 229 7.43 -3.41 -18.13
CA ASP A 229 6.23 -4.16 -18.57
C ASP A 229 5.75 -5.19 -17.52
N LEU A 230 5.83 -4.79 -16.24
CA LEU A 230 5.49 -5.63 -15.09
C LEU A 230 4.24 -5.18 -14.32
N PHE A 231 3.65 -4.05 -14.68
CA PHE A 231 2.41 -3.56 -14.08
C PHE A 231 1.22 -3.87 -14.99
N SER A 232 0.58 -5.02 -14.74
CA SER A 232 -0.52 -5.51 -15.54
C SER A 232 -1.64 -6.07 -14.65
N PRO A 233 -2.90 -6.07 -15.12
CA PRO A 233 -4.04 -6.50 -14.31
C PRO A 233 -3.93 -7.93 -13.76
N ASP A 234 -3.33 -8.86 -14.50
CA ASP A 234 -3.11 -10.24 -14.07
C ASP A 234 -2.05 -10.38 -12.95
N LYS A 235 -1.18 -9.38 -12.79
CA LYS A 235 -0.12 -9.36 -11.76
C LYS A 235 -0.47 -8.50 -10.54
N ALA A 236 -1.54 -7.72 -10.60
CA ALA A 236 -2.00 -6.81 -9.56
C ALA A 236 -2.05 -7.45 -8.15
N LEU A 237 -2.73 -8.59 -8.02
CA LEU A 237 -2.86 -9.28 -6.74
C LEU A 237 -1.52 -9.79 -6.21
N LEU A 238 -0.65 -10.28 -7.10
CA LEU A 238 0.69 -10.73 -6.70
C LEU A 238 1.52 -9.57 -6.15
N ILE A 239 1.47 -8.41 -6.80
CA ILE A 239 2.15 -7.19 -6.34
C ILE A 239 1.63 -6.77 -4.95
N ALA A 240 0.30 -6.72 -4.78
CA ALA A 240 -0.34 -6.34 -3.53
C ALA A 240 0.05 -7.29 -2.37
N LEU A 241 0.03 -8.60 -2.63
CA LEU A 241 0.42 -9.61 -1.63
C LEU A 241 1.91 -9.55 -1.30
N GLN A 242 2.77 -9.31 -2.29
CA GLN A 242 4.21 -9.14 -2.05
C GLN A 242 4.47 -7.94 -1.16
N TYR A 243 3.82 -6.81 -1.43
CA TYR A 243 3.90 -5.60 -0.62
C TYR A 243 3.42 -5.84 0.81
N ALA A 244 2.25 -6.45 0.99
CA ALA A 244 1.71 -6.80 2.31
C ALA A 244 2.65 -7.72 3.11
N ASN A 245 3.26 -8.70 2.44
CA ASN A 245 4.19 -9.63 3.09
C ASN A 245 5.44 -8.91 3.63
N GLU A 246 5.93 -7.88 2.95
CA GLU A 246 7.08 -7.12 3.44
C GLU A 246 6.77 -6.34 4.71
N TRP A 247 5.57 -5.78 4.86
CA TRP A 247 5.14 -5.17 6.12
C TRP A 247 5.06 -6.19 7.27
N LYS A 248 4.53 -7.38 7.00
CA LYS A 248 4.48 -8.46 8.01
C LYS A 248 5.88 -8.91 8.42
N LEU A 249 6.82 -8.98 7.47
CA LEU A 249 8.21 -9.34 7.73
C LEU A 249 8.94 -8.26 8.53
N ALA A 250 8.68 -6.99 8.18
CA ALA A 250 9.22 -5.82 8.83
C ALA A 250 8.89 -5.74 10.33
N ALA A 251 7.70 -6.18 10.71
CA ALA A 251 7.25 -6.12 12.11
C ALA A 251 7.68 -7.30 12.97
N LYS A 252 8.28 -8.34 12.39
CA LYS A 252 8.71 -9.51 13.18
C LYS A 252 9.71 -9.04 14.23
N PRO A 253 9.46 -9.27 15.54
CA PRO A 253 10.39 -8.89 16.58
C PRO A 253 11.73 -9.56 16.30
N THR A 254 12.79 -8.76 16.19
CA THR A 254 14.15 -9.29 16.16
C THR A 254 14.38 -9.98 17.50
N ARG A 255 14.18 -11.30 17.56
CA ARG A 255 14.56 -12.09 18.73
C ARG A 255 16.07 -11.94 18.87
N ARG A 256 16.50 -11.02 19.73
CA ARG A 256 17.88 -10.92 20.18
C ARG A 256 18.16 -12.19 20.97
N GLY A 257 18.88 -13.12 20.36
CA GLY A 257 19.59 -14.19 21.07
C GLY A 257 20.83 -13.62 21.74
#